data_AF-A0AAN8JZ66-F1
#
_entry.id   AF-A0AAN8JZ66-F1
#
_cell.length_a   1.000
_cell.length_b   1.000
_cell.length_c   1.000
_cell.angle_alpha   90.00
_cell.angle_beta   90.00
_cell.angle_gamma   90.00
#
_symmetry.space_group_name_H-M   'P 1'
#
loop_
_entity.id
_entity.type
_entity.pdbx_description
1 polymer ?
#
loop_
_entity_poly.entity_id
_entity_poly.type
_entity_poly.pdbx_seq_one_letter_code
_entity_poly.pdbx_strand_id
1 'polypeptide(L)'
;MNVYLGFIIVSSATSPPPELHEDIPKDDVLPILMFACNRVTVSRSLDQLLKYRPSAEKFPIIVTQDCGHQPTATVIKQYVEKHGVKHIQQPDLREISLPWPQRKFVGYYKIARHYKWALNQIFLAFNYSAVIIVEDDLDISPDFYEYFSATYPLLKEDPHLWCVSAWNDNGKANLVSDEPELLYRSDFFPGLGWMIERSLWLELGPKWPETFWDDWMRHPGQRQGRECIRPEICRTSTFGKKGVSNGLFYEKHLKYIKLNEKSVPFTKIDLSYLKKETYDKNFVKKVYDAPLMTVTEVVLAAKPELPAARVQYNNKNDFKAAAKKLGIMDDYKAGVPRSAYRGVVSFVFRGRRIYLAPPQTWKAYDPTWS
;
A
#
# COMPACT_ATOMS: atom_id res chain seq x y z
N MET A 1 -41.42 -15.97 -67.77
CA MET A 1 -40.40 -15.03 -67.27
C MET A 1 -40.85 -14.57 -65.88
N ASN A 2 -39.94 -14.66 -64.91
CA ASN A 2 -40.06 -14.26 -63.49
C ASN A 2 -40.86 -15.16 -62.54
N VAL A 3 -40.09 -16.08 -61.94
CA VAL A 3 -40.27 -16.65 -60.60
C VAL A 3 -39.68 -15.65 -59.60
N TYR A 4 -40.38 -15.27 -58.53
CA TYR A 4 -39.73 -14.84 -57.29
C TYR A 4 -40.56 -15.26 -56.06
N LEU A 5 -39.88 -15.98 -55.17
CA LEU A 5 -40.34 -16.60 -53.93
C LEU A 5 -40.83 -15.57 -52.91
N GLY A 6 -41.94 -15.86 -52.25
CA GLY A 6 -42.34 -15.24 -50.99
C GLY A 6 -41.58 -15.84 -49.81
N PHE A 7 -40.88 -15.00 -49.04
CA PHE A 7 -40.32 -15.38 -47.74
C PHE A 7 -41.32 -15.03 -46.64
N ILE A 8 -41.72 -16.04 -45.88
CA ILE A 8 -42.48 -15.91 -44.63
C ILE A 8 -41.48 -15.46 -43.55
N ILE A 9 -41.68 -14.28 -42.98
CA ILE A 9 -40.94 -13.82 -41.80
C ILE A 9 -41.63 -14.40 -40.56
N VAL A 10 -40.98 -15.36 -39.93
CA VAL A 10 -41.34 -15.86 -38.60
C VAL A 10 -40.82 -14.86 -37.57
N SER A 11 -41.73 -14.20 -36.85
CA SER A 11 -41.41 -13.31 -35.73
C SER A 11 -40.86 -14.10 -34.55
N SER A 12 -39.54 -14.09 -34.33
CA SER A 12 -38.96 -14.52 -33.07
C SER A 12 -39.05 -13.38 -32.06
N ALA A 13 -39.81 -13.58 -30.98
CA ALA A 13 -39.82 -12.67 -29.84
C ALA A 13 -38.41 -12.60 -29.23
N THR A 14 -37.72 -11.49 -29.46
CA THR A 14 -36.47 -11.15 -28.77
C THR A 14 -36.82 -10.59 -27.41
N SER A 15 -36.43 -11.29 -26.34
CA SER A 15 -36.42 -10.76 -24.98
C SER A 15 -35.65 -9.44 -24.93
N PRO A 16 -36.10 -8.44 -24.15
CA PRO A 16 -35.37 -7.19 -24.01
C PRO A 16 -33.97 -7.46 -23.42
N PRO A 17 -32.97 -6.63 -23.74
CA PRO A 17 -31.66 -6.73 -23.10
C PRO A 17 -31.82 -6.61 -21.58
N PRO A 18 -30.99 -7.29 -20.77
CA PRO A 18 -31.00 -7.06 -19.34
C PRO A 18 -30.71 -5.59 -19.09
N GLU A 19 -31.59 -4.91 -18.36
CA GLU A 19 -31.30 -3.59 -17.82
C GLU A 19 -30.02 -3.70 -17.00
N LEU A 20 -28.98 -2.98 -17.42
CA LEU A 20 -27.82 -2.68 -16.59
C LEU A 20 -28.34 -1.80 -15.45
N HIS A 21 -28.79 -2.43 -14.37
CA HIS A 21 -28.84 -1.76 -13.09
C HIS A 21 -27.41 -1.30 -12.79
N GLU A 22 -27.15 0.00 -12.93
CA GLU A 22 -26.00 0.63 -12.31
C GLU A 22 -26.17 0.47 -10.80
N ASP A 23 -25.74 -0.68 -10.28
CA ASP A 23 -25.62 -0.89 -8.84
C ASP A 23 -24.70 0.20 -8.30
N ILE A 24 -25.30 1.17 -7.62
CA ILE A 24 -24.60 2.26 -6.96
C ILE A 24 -23.54 1.63 -6.04
N PRO A 25 -22.26 1.92 -6.25
CA PRO A 25 -21.19 1.35 -5.44
C PRO A 25 -21.45 1.57 -3.93
N LYS A 26 -21.10 0.57 -3.11
CA LYS A 26 -21.29 0.62 -1.65
C LYS A 26 -20.29 1.59 -1.01
N ASP A 27 -20.56 2.88 -1.16
CA ASP A 27 -19.61 3.96 -0.89
C ASP A 27 -19.12 4.07 0.56
N ASP A 28 -19.88 3.54 1.52
CA ASP A 28 -19.54 3.58 2.96
C ASP A 28 -18.92 2.29 3.52
N VAL A 29 -18.76 1.25 2.68
CA VAL A 29 -18.21 -0.05 3.09
C VAL A 29 -16.76 -0.18 2.63
N LEU A 30 -15.86 -0.45 3.58
CA LEU A 30 -14.42 -0.64 3.34
C LEU A 30 -14.05 -2.11 3.59
N PRO A 31 -14.22 -3.02 2.62
CA PRO A 31 -13.85 -4.41 2.78
C PRO A 31 -12.36 -4.56 3.10
N ILE A 32 -12.03 -5.53 3.96
CA ILE A 32 -10.66 -6.01 4.12
C ILE A 32 -10.45 -7.17 3.17
N LEU A 33 -9.55 -7.03 2.20
CA LEU A 33 -9.09 -8.12 1.35
C LEU A 33 -7.76 -8.67 1.89
N MET A 34 -7.82 -9.86 2.48
CA MET A 34 -6.64 -10.57 2.98
C MET A 34 -6.12 -11.56 1.95
N PHE A 35 -4.88 -11.35 1.49
CA PHE A 35 -4.16 -12.28 0.62
C PHE A 35 -3.53 -13.41 1.41
N ALA A 36 -3.91 -14.65 1.10
CA ALA A 36 -3.36 -15.86 1.69
C ALA A 36 -2.94 -16.87 0.61
N CYS A 37 -2.06 -17.80 0.97
CA CYS A 37 -1.62 -18.87 0.08
C CYS A 37 -1.49 -20.18 0.86
N ASN A 38 -0.31 -20.41 1.45
CA ASN A 38 0.08 -21.70 2.04
C ASN A 38 0.64 -21.58 3.47
N ARG A 39 0.32 -20.49 4.18
CA ARG A 39 0.74 -20.27 5.57
C ARG A 39 -0.44 -20.42 6.51
N VAL A 40 -0.40 -21.42 7.40
CA VAL A 40 -1.44 -21.61 8.42
C VAL A 40 -1.45 -20.50 9.46
N THR A 41 -0.35 -19.75 9.57
CA THR A 41 -0.23 -18.56 10.43
C THR A 41 -1.12 -17.40 10.01
N VAL A 42 -1.86 -17.51 8.90
CA VAL A 42 -2.93 -16.57 8.53
C VAL A 42 -3.93 -16.34 9.68
N SER A 43 -4.11 -17.33 10.57
CA SER A 43 -4.90 -17.20 11.79
C SER A 43 -4.49 -16.02 12.65
N ARG A 44 -3.18 -15.76 12.80
CA ARG A 44 -2.65 -14.65 13.61
C ARG A 44 -3.13 -13.29 13.08
N SER A 45 -3.13 -13.12 11.77
CA SER A 45 -3.56 -11.89 11.10
C SER A 45 -5.09 -11.75 11.17
N LEU A 46 -5.82 -12.85 10.98
CA LEU A 46 -7.29 -12.88 11.11
C LEU A 46 -7.76 -12.60 12.55
N ASP A 47 -7.10 -13.16 13.55
CA ASP A 47 -7.41 -12.94 14.96
C ASP A 47 -7.32 -11.45 15.31
N GLN A 48 -6.29 -10.75 14.83
CA GLN A 48 -6.13 -9.32 15.07
C GLN A 48 -7.13 -8.48 14.28
N LEU A 49 -7.37 -8.82 13.01
CA LEU A 49 -8.40 -8.16 12.22
C LEU A 49 -9.75 -8.25 12.92
N LEU A 50 -10.13 -9.42 13.43
CA LEU A 50 -11.39 -9.60 14.16
C LEU A 50 -11.39 -8.89 15.51
N LYS A 51 -10.29 -8.97 16.26
CA LYS A 51 -10.14 -8.33 17.58
C LYS A 51 -10.39 -6.82 17.53
N TYR A 52 -9.84 -6.14 16.52
CA TYR A 52 -9.93 -4.68 16.41
C TYR A 52 -11.05 -4.19 15.49
N ARG A 53 -11.83 -5.10 14.86
CA ARG A 53 -12.89 -4.72 13.92
C ARG A 53 -14.05 -4.02 14.65
N PRO A 54 -14.37 -2.76 14.33
CA PRO A 54 -15.45 -2.04 15.00
C PRO A 54 -16.85 -2.42 14.47
N SER A 55 -16.96 -2.85 13.21
CA SER A 55 -18.22 -3.24 12.59
C SER A 55 -17.98 -4.25 11.45
N ALA A 56 -18.72 -5.36 11.47
CA ALA A 56 -18.68 -6.36 10.39
C ALA A 56 -19.34 -5.87 9.10
N GLU A 57 -20.31 -4.95 9.22
CA GLU A 57 -21.01 -4.36 8.07
C GLU A 57 -20.13 -3.33 7.35
N LYS A 58 -19.43 -2.49 8.11
CA LYS A 58 -18.52 -1.48 7.55
C LYS A 58 -17.22 -2.11 7.04
N PHE A 59 -16.73 -3.15 7.71
CA PHE A 59 -15.47 -3.84 7.39
C PHE A 59 -15.67 -5.35 7.20
N PRO A 60 -16.38 -5.78 6.15
CA PRO A 60 -16.45 -7.19 5.83
C PRO A 60 -15.06 -7.72 5.49
N ILE A 61 -14.70 -8.88 6.04
CA ILE A 61 -13.40 -9.51 5.81
C ILE A 61 -13.55 -10.58 4.73
N ILE A 62 -12.76 -10.45 3.68
CA ILE A 62 -12.70 -11.37 2.54
C ILE A 62 -11.28 -11.92 2.47
N VAL A 63 -11.13 -13.22 2.66
CA VAL A 63 -9.85 -13.93 2.48
C VAL A 63 -9.81 -14.49 1.07
N THR A 64 -8.81 -14.08 0.30
CA THR A 64 -8.51 -14.63 -1.01
C THR A 64 -7.33 -15.59 -0.90
N GLN A 65 -7.57 -16.86 -1.20
CA GLN A 65 -6.56 -17.91 -1.05
C GLN A 65 -6.07 -18.41 -2.42
N ASP A 66 -4.76 -18.35 -2.67
CA ASP A 66 -4.08 -19.03 -3.77
C ASP A 66 -3.49 -20.38 -3.32
N CYS A 67 -2.73 -21.04 -4.20
CA CYS A 67 -1.85 -22.18 -3.91
C CYS A 67 -2.56 -23.50 -3.58
N GLY A 68 -3.88 -23.52 -3.40
CA GLY A 68 -4.65 -24.72 -3.12
C GLY A 68 -4.25 -25.45 -1.83
N HIS A 69 -3.61 -24.75 -0.89
CA HIS A 69 -3.05 -25.37 0.30
C HIS A 69 -4.14 -25.73 1.31
N GLN A 70 -4.47 -27.02 1.38
CA GLN A 70 -5.57 -27.53 2.22
C GLN A 70 -5.45 -27.19 3.71
N PRO A 71 -4.28 -27.30 4.37
CA PRO A 71 -4.16 -26.92 5.78
C PRO A 71 -4.52 -25.45 6.03
N THR A 72 -4.12 -24.54 5.14
CA THR A 72 -4.50 -23.11 5.24
C THR A 72 -5.99 -22.92 4.98
N ALA A 73 -6.57 -23.63 4.01
CA ALA A 73 -8.00 -23.59 3.72
C ALA A 73 -8.84 -24.04 4.93
N THR A 74 -8.41 -25.10 5.62
CA THR A 74 -9.04 -25.60 6.85
C THR A 74 -9.02 -24.56 7.96
N VAL A 75 -7.89 -23.86 8.16
CA VAL A 75 -7.81 -22.75 9.12
C VAL A 75 -8.80 -21.65 8.75
N ILE A 76 -8.80 -21.17 7.50
CA ILE A 76 -9.70 -20.10 7.05
C ILE A 76 -11.18 -20.51 7.22
N LYS A 77 -11.53 -21.75 6.91
CA LYS A 77 -12.89 -22.28 7.05
C LYS A 77 -13.44 -22.13 8.47
N GLN A 78 -12.61 -22.28 9.50
CA GLN A 78 -13.04 -22.06 10.89
C GLN A 78 -13.51 -20.62 11.13
N TYR A 79 -12.89 -19.64 10.47
CA TYR A 79 -13.30 -18.23 10.56
C TYR A 79 -14.53 -17.92 9.72
N VAL A 80 -14.73 -18.63 8.60
CA VAL A 80 -15.98 -18.55 7.82
C VAL A 80 -17.16 -18.96 8.69
N GLU A 81 -17.06 -20.13 9.33
CA GLU A 81 -18.13 -20.72 10.14
C GLU A 81 -18.43 -19.92 11.41
N LYS A 82 -17.38 -19.41 12.08
CA LYS A 82 -17.54 -18.73 13.38
C LYS A 82 -17.75 -17.22 13.29
N HIS A 83 -17.22 -16.57 12.26
CA HIS A 83 -17.12 -15.10 12.21
C HIS A 83 -17.67 -14.47 10.91
N GLY A 84 -18.25 -15.27 10.02
CA GLY A 84 -18.82 -14.79 8.76
C GLY A 84 -17.76 -14.21 7.81
N VAL A 85 -16.50 -14.63 7.95
CA VAL A 85 -15.44 -14.28 6.99
C VAL A 85 -15.80 -14.88 5.63
N LYS A 86 -15.63 -14.13 4.54
CA LYS A 86 -15.83 -14.68 3.20
C LYS A 86 -14.53 -15.29 2.70
N HIS A 87 -14.56 -16.55 2.26
CA HIS A 87 -13.40 -17.22 1.68
C HIS A 87 -13.61 -17.40 0.17
N ILE A 88 -12.69 -16.87 -0.63
CA ILE A 88 -12.67 -17.04 -2.09
C ILE A 88 -11.33 -17.66 -2.50
N GLN A 89 -11.36 -18.53 -3.50
CA GLN A 89 -10.19 -19.28 -3.93
C GLN A 89 -9.81 -18.93 -5.36
N GLN A 90 -8.55 -18.60 -5.57
CA GLN A 90 -8.01 -18.33 -6.90
C GLN A 90 -8.17 -19.61 -7.75
N PRO A 91 -8.81 -19.53 -8.93
CA PRO A 91 -9.19 -20.73 -9.69
C PRO A 91 -8.08 -21.27 -10.60
N ASP A 92 -7.15 -20.42 -11.05
CA ASP A 92 -6.04 -20.79 -11.93
C ASP A 92 -4.76 -21.10 -11.14
N LEU A 93 -4.65 -22.37 -10.72
CA LEU A 93 -3.47 -22.90 -10.03
C LEU A 93 -2.39 -23.45 -10.97
N ARG A 94 -2.50 -23.23 -12.29
CA ARG A 94 -1.53 -23.76 -13.26
C ARG A 94 -0.13 -23.23 -12.97
N GLU A 95 0.87 -24.08 -13.20
CA GLU A 95 2.28 -23.70 -13.10
C GLU A 95 2.67 -22.70 -14.18
N ILE A 96 3.59 -21.81 -13.84
CA ILE A 96 4.11 -20.79 -14.76
C ILE A 96 5.49 -21.25 -15.22
N SER A 97 5.59 -21.63 -16.48
CA SER A 97 6.86 -22.07 -17.08
C SER A 97 7.68 -20.86 -17.52
N LEU A 98 8.85 -20.67 -16.90
CA LEU A 98 9.79 -19.62 -17.25
C LEU A 98 11.12 -20.21 -17.74
N PRO A 99 11.76 -19.59 -18.75
CA PRO A 99 13.09 -19.98 -19.16
C PRO A 99 14.11 -19.69 -18.06
N TRP A 100 15.25 -20.39 -18.09
CA TRP A 100 16.40 -19.98 -17.28
C TRP A 100 16.94 -18.64 -17.80
N PRO A 101 17.35 -17.67 -16.95
CA PRO A 101 17.49 -17.73 -15.49
C PRO A 101 16.27 -17.26 -14.68
N GLN A 102 15.12 -17.03 -15.32
CA GLN A 102 13.93 -16.42 -14.70
C GLN A 102 13.13 -17.36 -13.81
N ARG A 103 13.40 -18.67 -13.84
CA ARG A 103 12.73 -19.70 -13.01
C ARG A 103 12.63 -19.35 -11.52
N LYS A 104 13.63 -18.66 -10.95
CA LYS A 104 13.61 -18.22 -9.54
C LYS A 104 12.51 -17.21 -9.22
N PHE A 105 11.86 -16.62 -10.22
CA PHE A 105 10.84 -15.58 -10.06
C PHE A 105 9.41 -16.06 -10.25
N VAL A 106 9.18 -17.37 -10.47
CA VAL A 106 7.83 -17.95 -10.65
C VAL A 106 6.85 -17.51 -9.55
N GLY A 107 7.31 -17.44 -8.30
CA GLY A 107 6.47 -16.96 -7.19
C GLY A 107 5.91 -15.55 -7.39
N TYR A 108 6.68 -14.62 -7.95
CA TYR A 108 6.23 -13.25 -8.20
C TYR A 108 5.18 -13.18 -9.32
N TYR A 109 5.25 -14.08 -10.31
CA TYR A 109 4.21 -14.19 -11.32
C TYR A 109 2.89 -14.73 -10.74
N LYS A 110 2.98 -15.75 -9.86
CA LYS A 110 1.81 -16.27 -9.14
C LYS A 110 1.16 -15.19 -8.27
N ILE A 111 1.96 -14.42 -7.52
CA ILE A 111 1.49 -13.27 -6.74
C ILE A 111 0.75 -12.27 -7.63
N ALA A 112 1.35 -11.82 -8.74
CA ALA A 112 0.72 -10.84 -9.62
C ALA A 112 -0.61 -11.36 -10.23
N ARG A 113 -0.66 -12.65 -10.62
CA ARG A 113 -1.89 -13.32 -11.07
C ARG A 113 -2.96 -13.33 -9.97
N HIS A 114 -2.58 -13.64 -8.73
CA HIS A 114 -3.49 -13.68 -7.59
C HIS A 114 -4.06 -12.30 -7.26
N TYR A 115 -3.21 -11.27 -7.18
CA TYR A 115 -3.63 -9.88 -7.00
C TYR A 115 -4.63 -9.43 -8.06
N LYS A 116 -4.34 -9.71 -9.35
CA LYS A 116 -5.25 -9.36 -10.45
C LYS A 116 -6.62 -9.99 -10.29
N TRP A 117 -6.65 -11.29 -10.02
CA TRP A 117 -7.91 -12.01 -9.87
C TRP A 117 -8.70 -11.51 -8.66
N ALA A 118 -8.05 -11.36 -7.51
CA ALA A 118 -8.73 -10.95 -6.28
C ALA A 118 -9.28 -9.52 -6.36
N LEU A 119 -8.52 -8.58 -6.95
CA LEU A 119 -9.01 -7.21 -7.13
C LEU A 119 -10.16 -7.14 -8.15
N ASN A 120 -10.16 -7.98 -9.19
CA ASN A 120 -11.35 -8.15 -10.04
C ASN A 120 -12.56 -8.67 -9.26
N GLN A 121 -12.37 -9.61 -8.32
CA GLN A 121 -13.49 -10.05 -7.47
C GLN A 121 -14.05 -8.90 -6.63
N ILE A 122 -13.19 -8.10 -6.01
CA ILE A 122 -13.61 -6.96 -5.19
C ILE A 122 -14.36 -5.90 -6.02
N PHE A 123 -13.77 -5.47 -7.13
CA PHE A 123 -14.22 -4.28 -7.84
C PHE A 123 -15.21 -4.54 -8.97
N LEU A 124 -15.20 -5.74 -9.56
CA LEU A 124 -16.07 -6.10 -10.68
C LEU A 124 -17.19 -7.05 -10.25
N ALA A 125 -16.91 -8.02 -9.37
CA ALA A 125 -17.92 -8.98 -8.93
C ALA A 125 -18.69 -8.52 -7.67
N PHE A 126 -17.99 -8.01 -6.65
CA PHE A 126 -18.63 -7.53 -5.41
C PHE A 126 -18.99 -6.04 -5.45
N ASN A 127 -18.52 -5.31 -6.47
CA ASN A 127 -18.84 -3.92 -6.73
C ASN A 127 -18.61 -2.98 -5.52
N TYR A 128 -17.50 -3.17 -4.80
CA TYR A 128 -17.07 -2.23 -3.76
C TYR A 128 -16.40 -0.99 -4.36
N SER A 129 -16.56 0.17 -3.72
CA SER A 129 -15.95 1.44 -4.15
C SER A 129 -14.46 1.53 -3.78
N ALA A 130 -14.06 0.90 -2.70
CA ALA A 130 -12.69 0.86 -2.20
C ALA A 130 -12.39 -0.46 -1.48
N VAL A 131 -11.14 -0.71 -1.16
CA VAL A 131 -10.70 -1.90 -0.40
C VAL A 131 -9.44 -1.61 0.37
N ILE A 132 -9.33 -2.19 1.57
CA ILE A 132 -8.10 -2.24 2.37
C ILE A 132 -7.47 -3.61 2.18
N ILE A 133 -6.22 -3.64 1.72
CA ILE A 133 -5.49 -4.84 1.33
C ILE A 133 -4.45 -5.19 2.39
N VAL A 134 -4.46 -6.43 2.85
CA VAL A 134 -3.58 -6.97 3.89
C VAL A 134 -3.02 -8.32 3.42
N GLU A 135 -1.75 -8.62 3.71
CA GLU A 135 -1.15 -9.94 3.46
C GLU A 135 -1.24 -10.84 4.70
N ASP A 136 -1.21 -12.16 4.52
CA ASP A 136 -1.38 -13.16 5.58
C ASP A 136 -0.27 -13.16 6.66
N ASP A 137 0.77 -12.34 6.50
CA ASP A 137 1.89 -12.22 7.44
C ASP A 137 2.02 -10.85 8.13
N LEU A 138 0.93 -10.06 8.15
CA LEU A 138 0.87 -8.77 8.81
C LEU A 138 0.15 -8.83 10.17
N ASP A 139 0.81 -8.29 11.20
CA ASP A 139 0.13 -7.78 12.39
C ASP A 139 -0.45 -6.39 12.12
N ILE A 140 -1.51 -6.02 12.84
CA ILE A 140 -2.15 -4.71 12.73
C ILE A 140 -2.25 -4.00 14.08
N SER A 141 -2.26 -2.66 14.05
CA SER A 141 -2.39 -1.85 15.25
C SER A 141 -3.85 -1.77 15.75
N PRO A 142 -4.06 -1.39 17.03
CA PRO A 142 -5.41 -1.21 17.58
C PRO A 142 -6.26 -0.15 16.87
N ASP A 143 -5.62 0.84 16.24
CA ASP A 143 -6.26 1.94 15.50
C ASP A 143 -6.31 1.73 13.98
N PHE A 144 -6.02 0.51 13.48
CA PHE A 144 -5.97 0.22 12.04
C PHE A 144 -7.24 0.65 11.28
N TYR A 145 -8.41 0.27 11.77
CA TYR A 145 -9.70 0.62 11.16
C TYR A 145 -10.06 2.09 11.30
N GLU A 146 -9.67 2.70 12.41
CA GLU A 146 -9.86 4.13 12.69
C GLU A 146 -9.04 4.99 11.73
N TYR A 147 -7.78 4.59 11.51
CA TYR A 147 -6.87 5.21 10.55
C TYR A 147 -7.44 5.20 9.11
N PHE A 148 -7.88 4.04 8.61
CA PHE A 148 -8.46 3.97 7.26
C PHE A 148 -9.81 4.67 7.16
N SER A 149 -10.66 4.62 8.20
CA SER A 149 -11.92 5.38 8.21
C SER A 149 -11.71 6.87 8.04
N ALA A 150 -10.74 7.44 8.77
CA ALA A 150 -10.49 8.87 8.78
C ALA A 150 -9.80 9.37 7.51
N THR A 151 -9.00 8.52 6.86
CA THR A 151 -8.22 8.88 5.67
C THR A 151 -8.93 8.56 4.35
N TYR A 152 -9.97 7.72 4.36
CA TYR A 152 -10.75 7.42 3.16
C TYR A 152 -11.41 8.66 2.52
N PRO A 153 -12.02 9.60 3.28
CA PRO A 153 -12.53 10.83 2.69
C PRO A 153 -11.46 11.64 1.96
N LEU A 154 -10.23 11.69 2.49
CA LEU A 154 -9.12 12.37 1.82
C LEU A 154 -8.73 11.69 0.51
N LEU A 155 -8.69 10.35 0.49
CA LEU A 155 -8.41 9.59 -0.73
C LEU A 155 -9.47 9.84 -1.81
N LYS A 156 -10.75 9.89 -1.41
CA LYS A 156 -11.88 10.13 -2.32
C LYS A 156 -11.92 11.56 -2.86
N GLU A 157 -11.54 12.55 -2.04
CA GLU A 157 -11.60 13.98 -2.39
C GLU A 157 -10.38 14.48 -3.19
N ASP A 158 -9.17 14.02 -2.87
CA ASP A 158 -7.93 14.55 -3.43
C ASP A 158 -7.42 13.70 -4.60
N PRO A 159 -7.54 14.16 -5.88
CA PRO A 159 -7.13 13.37 -7.05
C PRO A 159 -5.61 13.15 -7.15
N HIS A 160 -4.82 13.83 -6.32
CA HIS A 160 -3.38 13.59 -6.22
C HIS A 160 -3.04 12.43 -5.28
N LEU A 161 -4.00 11.96 -4.49
CA LEU A 161 -3.86 10.71 -3.74
C LEU A 161 -4.31 9.54 -4.60
N TRP A 162 -3.60 8.43 -4.47
CA TRP A 162 -3.99 7.16 -5.08
C TRP A 162 -3.98 5.99 -4.10
N CYS A 163 -3.46 6.20 -2.89
CA CYS A 163 -3.52 5.20 -1.84
C CYS A 163 -3.40 5.80 -0.44
N VAL A 164 -3.78 5.00 0.56
CA VAL A 164 -3.39 5.20 1.95
C VAL A 164 -2.65 3.94 2.38
N SER A 165 -1.50 4.09 3.04
CA SER A 165 -0.65 2.99 3.49
C SER A 165 -0.45 3.03 4.99
N ALA A 166 -0.66 1.91 5.66
CA ALA A 166 -0.35 1.68 7.07
C ALA A 166 1.16 1.62 7.36
N TRP A 167 2.00 1.63 6.32
CA TRP A 167 3.43 1.38 6.41
C TRP A 167 4.29 2.63 6.23
N ASN A 168 5.32 2.75 7.09
CA ASN A 168 6.45 3.66 6.94
C ASN A 168 7.72 2.81 6.71
N ASP A 169 8.31 2.89 5.52
CA ASP A 169 9.53 2.13 5.17
C ASP A 169 10.71 2.40 6.12
N ASN A 170 10.77 3.59 6.72
CA ASN A 170 11.78 3.98 7.71
C ASN A 170 11.24 3.95 9.15
N GLY A 171 10.16 3.20 9.40
CA GLY A 171 9.41 3.14 10.66
C GLY A 171 10.08 2.36 11.81
N LYS A 172 11.41 2.27 11.86
CA LYS A 172 12.11 1.57 12.95
C LYS A 172 11.92 2.32 14.26
N ALA A 173 11.91 1.62 15.39
CA ALA A 173 11.63 2.23 16.69
C ALA A 173 12.53 3.42 17.05
N ASN A 174 13.79 3.40 16.62
CA ASN A 174 14.76 4.49 16.84
C ASN A 174 14.74 5.58 15.75
N LEU A 175 13.88 5.44 14.74
CA LEU A 175 13.79 6.33 13.57
C LEU A 175 12.43 7.05 13.45
N VAL A 176 11.54 6.89 14.42
CA VAL A 176 10.22 7.52 14.47
C VAL A 176 10.08 8.37 15.74
N SER A 177 9.21 9.38 15.71
CA SER A 177 8.83 10.13 16.91
C SER A 177 7.83 9.36 17.77
N ASP A 178 7.45 9.95 18.90
CA ASP A 178 6.41 9.44 19.80
C ASP A 178 5.01 10.00 19.49
N GLU A 179 4.84 10.65 18.33
CA GLU A 179 3.57 11.22 17.83
C GLU A 179 2.84 10.20 16.94
N PRO A 180 1.99 9.30 17.49
CA PRO A 180 1.30 8.30 16.68
C PRO A 180 0.33 8.91 15.67
N GLU A 181 -0.24 10.08 15.94
CA GLU A 181 -1.20 10.79 15.10
C GLU A 181 -0.58 11.45 13.87
N LEU A 182 0.75 11.60 13.81
CA LEU A 182 1.41 12.29 12.72
C LEU A 182 1.38 11.48 11.43
N LEU A 183 0.75 12.03 10.39
CA LEU A 183 0.69 11.47 9.04
C LEU A 183 1.43 12.36 8.02
N TYR A 184 1.80 11.75 6.89
CA TYR A 184 2.55 12.37 5.80
C TYR A 184 1.98 11.98 4.45
N ARG A 185 2.34 12.74 3.43
CA ARG A 185 2.26 12.32 2.03
C ARG A 185 3.57 11.65 1.62
N SER A 186 3.54 10.76 0.63
CA SER A 186 4.69 10.02 0.12
C SER A 186 4.53 9.75 -1.36
N ASP A 187 5.56 10.07 -2.14
CA ASP A 187 5.70 9.66 -3.54
C ASP A 187 6.02 8.17 -3.69
N PHE A 188 6.59 7.56 -2.65
CA PHE A 188 6.88 6.13 -2.65
C PHE A 188 5.61 5.36 -2.28
N PHE A 189 5.20 4.42 -3.13
CA PHE A 189 4.12 3.47 -2.84
C PHE A 189 4.62 2.36 -1.89
N PRO A 190 4.19 2.33 -0.61
CA PRO A 190 4.76 1.41 0.36
C PRO A 190 4.11 0.01 0.32
N GLY A 191 2.79 -0.06 0.09
CA GLY A 191 2.02 -1.29 0.22
C GLY A 191 1.79 -1.68 1.69
N LEU A 192 1.92 -2.97 2.02
CA LEU A 192 1.98 -3.51 3.39
C LEU A 192 0.84 -3.02 4.33
N GLY A 193 -0.40 -3.29 3.95
CA GLY A 193 -1.59 -2.71 4.59
C GLY A 193 -1.97 -1.40 3.91
N TRP A 194 -2.75 -1.46 2.84
CA TRP A 194 -2.98 -0.28 2.00
C TRP A 194 -4.38 -0.24 1.40
N MET A 195 -4.91 0.95 1.18
CA MET A 195 -6.25 1.20 0.67
C MET A 195 -6.21 1.86 -0.70
N ILE A 196 -7.08 1.39 -1.60
CA ILE A 196 -7.30 1.96 -2.94
C ILE A 196 -8.76 1.99 -3.33
N GLU A 197 -9.07 2.85 -4.30
CA GLU A 197 -10.40 2.98 -4.90
C GLU A 197 -10.55 2.17 -6.20
N ARG A 198 -11.81 1.90 -6.53
CA ARG A 198 -12.24 1.21 -7.76
C ARG A 198 -11.78 1.94 -9.01
N SER A 199 -11.84 3.26 -9.03
CA SER A 199 -11.39 4.11 -10.15
C SER A 199 -9.93 3.81 -10.53
N LEU A 200 -9.05 3.70 -9.52
CA LEU A 200 -7.65 3.32 -9.74
C LEU A 200 -7.53 1.88 -10.27
N TRP A 201 -8.31 0.94 -9.75
CA TRP A 201 -8.29 -0.43 -10.28
C TRP A 201 -8.74 -0.51 -11.74
N LEU A 202 -9.74 0.26 -12.14
CA LEU A 202 -10.18 0.34 -13.53
C LEU A 202 -9.09 0.93 -14.44
N GLU A 203 -8.21 1.78 -13.93
CA GLU A 203 -7.01 2.24 -14.64
C GLU A 203 -5.92 1.15 -14.71
N LEU A 204 -5.62 0.48 -13.59
CA LEU A 204 -4.47 -0.43 -13.48
C LEU A 204 -4.75 -1.84 -14.01
N GLY A 205 -5.95 -2.39 -13.77
CA GLY A 205 -6.34 -3.77 -14.08
C GLY A 205 -6.15 -4.17 -15.55
N PRO A 206 -6.53 -3.32 -16.54
CA PRO A 206 -6.31 -3.60 -17.96
C PRO A 206 -4.83 -3.74 -18.34
N LYS A 207 -3.94 -3.00 -17.67
CA LYS A 207 -2.49 -2.98 -17.91
C LYS A 207 -1.67 -3.70 -16.83
N TRP A 208 -2.33 -4.52 -15.99
CA TRP A 208 -1.71 -5.18 -14.85
C TRP A 208 -0.55 -6.08 -15.28
N PRO A 209 0.61 -6.01 -14.61
CA PRO A 209 1.81 -6.70 -15.04
C PRO A 209 1.72 -8.19 -14.75
N GLU A 210 2.56 -8.97 -15.43
CA GLU A 210 2.65 -10.41 -15.20
C GLU A 210 3.39 -10.77 -13.91
N THR A 211 4.21 -9.85 -13.37
CA THR A 211 5.06 -10.06 -12.20
C THR A 211 5.45 -8.72 -11.55
N PHE A 212 6.09 -8.75 -10.37
CA PHE A 212 6.63 -7.58 -9.66
C PHE A 212 5.65 -6.39 -9.60
N TRP A 213 4.41 -6.67 -9.23
CA TRP A 213 3.29 -5.74 -9.32
C TRP A 213 3.51 -4.44 -8.53
N ASP A 214 4.16 -4.52 -7.36
CA ASP A 214 4.41 -3.40 -6.47
C ASP A 214 5.50 -2.47 -7.04
N ASP A 215 6.59 -3.03 -7.55
CA ASP A 215 7.61 -2.27 -8.28
C ASP A 215 7.07 -1.66 -9.58
N TRP A 216 6.19 -2.37 -10.29
CA TRP A 216 5.49 -1.84 -11.45
C TRP A 216 4.58 -0.66 -11.08
N MET A 217 3.83 -0.74 -9.97
CA MET A 217 3.04 0.40 -9.48
C MET A 217 3.94 1.60 -9.18
N ARG A 218 5.11 1.40 -8.55
CA ARG A 218 6.04 2.50 -8.21
C ARG A 218 6.58 3.25 -9.44
N HIS A 219 6.53 2.63 -10.63
CA HIS A 219 7.01 3.24 -11.86
C HIS A 219 6.16 4.48 -12.26
N PRO A 220 6.76 5.56 -12.78
CA PRO A 220 6.05 6.80 -13.10
C PRO A 220 4.90 6.64 -14.11
N GLY A 221 4.96 5.66 -15.00
CA GLY A 221 3.87 5.36 -15.95
C GLY A 221 2.58 4.86 -15.29
N GLN A 222 2.66 4.41 -14.03
CA GLN A 222 1.54 3.97 -13.22
C GLN A 222 1.22 5.02 -12.15
N ARG A 223 2.24 5.44 -11.40
CA ARG A 223 2.08 6.43 -10.34
C ARG A 223 1.57 7.78 -10.82
N GLN A 224 2.00 8.24 -12.00
CA GLN A 224 1.58 9.51 -12.61
C GLN A 224 1.71 10.71 -11.67
N GLY A 225 2.73 10.73 -10.81
CA GLY A 225 2.95 11.80 -9.83
C GLY A 225 1.99 11.81 -8.64
N ARG A 226 1.10 10.81 -8.51
CA ARG A 226 0.22 10.63 -7.36
C ARG A 226 0.98 10.11 -6.14
N GLU A 227 0.40 10.37 -4.98
CA GLU A 227 1.03 10.22 -3.67
C GLU A 227 0.16 9.34 -2.77
N CYS A 228 0.75 8.72 -1.76
CA CYS A 228 0.02 8.03 -0.72
C CYS A 228 0.09 8.78 0.61
N ILE A 229 -0.96 8.64 1.43
CA ILE A 229 -0.84 8.96 2.86
C ILE A 229 -0.08 7.81 3.54
N ARG A 230 0.86 8.14 4.44
CA ARG A 230 1.56 7.18 5.31
C ARG A 230 1.72 7.72 6.73
N PRO A 231 1.81 6.88 7.76
CA PRO A 231 1.98 7.36 9.14
C PRO A 231 3.45 7.59 9.55
N GLU A 232 3.66 8.27 10.68
CA GLU A 232 4.94 8.27 11.40
C GLU A 232 5.25 6.87 11.96
N ILE A 233 4.31 6.31 12.73
CA ILE A 233 4.39 4.97 13.33
C ILE A 233 3.46 4.03 12.57
N CYS A 234 3.98 2.88 12.15
CA CYS A 234 3.23 1.94 11.30
C CYS A 234 1.99 1.39 12.00
N ARG A 235 0.92 1.21 11.21
CA ARG A 235 -0.34 0.54 11.58
C ARG A 235 -0.29 -0.96 11.25
N THR A 236 0.80 -1.41 10.64
CA THR A 236 1.11 -2.79 10.34
C THR A 236 2.58 -3.10 10.64
N SER A 237 2.86 -4.33 11.03
CA SER A 237 4.22 -4.91 11.08
C SER A 237 4.16 -6.29 10.44
N THR A 238 5.28 -6.82 9.93
CA THR A 238 5.29 -8.18 9.36
C THR A 238 5.98 -9.16 10.30
N PHE A 239 5.43 -10.36 10.40
CA PHE A 239 6.06 -11.51 11.04
C PHE A 239 6.53 -12.57 10.01
N GLY A 240 6.39 -12.27 8.72
CA GLY A 240 6.65 -13.15 7.59
C GLY A 240 8.13 -13.34 7.26
N LYS A 241 8.89 -14.02 8.12
CA LYS A 241 10.32 -14.31 7.86
C LYS A 241 10.55 -15.18 6.62
N LYS A 242 9.69 -16.19 6.41
CA LYS A 242 9.74 -17.09 5.24
C LYS A 242 8.65 -16.68 4.26
N GLY A 243 9.06 -16.35 3.04
CA GLY A 243 8.20 -15.94 1.95
C GLY A 243 8.94 -16.00 0.61
N VAL A 244 8.31 -15.51 -0.46
CA VAL A 244 8.84 -15.60 -1.84
C VAL A 244 10.20 -14.91 -2.02
N SER A 245 10.55 -13.95 -1.17
CA SER A 245 11.79 -13.17 -1.22
C SER A 245 12.98 -13.76 -0.44
N ASN A 246 12.87 -14.98 0.12
CA ASN A 246 13.92 -15.65 0.90
C ASN A 246 14.43 -14.89 2.14
N GLY A 247 13.68 -13.91 2.66
CA GLY A 247 13.85 -13.37 4.03
C GLY A 247 15.03 -12.42 4.29
N LEU A 248 15.97 -12.23 3.35
CA LEU A 248 17.13 -11.33 3.53
C LEU A 248 16.73 -9.89 3.86
N PHE A 249 15.68 -9.38 3.22
CA PHE A 249 15.15 -8.05 3.45
C PHE A 249 14.39 -7.94 4.78
N TYR A 250 13.73 -9.03 5.19
CA TYR A 250 13.05 -9.12 6.48
C TYR A 250 14.03 -8.98 7.66
N GLU A 251 15.14 -9.70 7.59
CA GLU A 251 16.15 -9.72 8.67
C GLU A 251 16.87 -8.38 8.86
N LYS A 252 17.05 -7.60 7.78
CA LYS A 252 17.78 -6.33 7.83
C LYS A 252 16.88 -5.12 8.12
N HIS A 253 15.63 -5.16 7.68
CA HIS A 253 14.75 -3.99 7.70
C HIS A 253 13.39 -4.29 8.36
N LEU A 254 12.60 -5.21 7.80
CA LEU A 254 11.17 -5.30 8.13
C LEU A 254 10.89 -5.69 9.58
N LYS A 255 11.68 -6.58 10.19
CA LYS A 255 11.46 -7.03 11.59
C LYS A 255 11.65 -5.94 12.65
N TYR A 256 12.28 -4.82 12.30
CA TYR A 256 12.58 -3.72 13.22
C TYR A 256 11.54 -2.60 13.18
N ILE A 257 10.53 -2.72 12.31
CA ILE A 257 9.48 -1.73 12.14
C ILE A 257 8.58 -1.73 13.37
N LYS A 258 8.38 -0.55 13.96
CA LYS A 258 7.58 -0.34 15.16
C LYS A 258 6.10 -0.37 14.78
N LEU A 259 5.38 -1.35 15.32
CA LEU A 259 3.92 -1.36 15.29
C LEU A 259 3.40 -0.35 16.31
N ASN A 260 2.39 0.43 15.92
CA ASN A 260 1.70 1.31 16.85
C ASN A 260 0.84 0.50 17.84
N GLU A 261 0.98 0.80 19.12
CA GLU A 261 0.19 0.18 20.20
C GLU A 261 -0.78 1.18 20.86
N LYS A 262 -0.68 2.48 20.52
CA LYS A 262 -1.50 3.55 21.10
C LYS A 262 -2.66 3.89 20.17
N SER A 263 -3.90 3.72 20.64
CA SER A 263 -5.06 4.05 19.81
C SER A 263 -5.16 5.57 19.58
N VAL A 264 -5.27 5.99 18.32
CA VAL A 264 -5.44 7.39 17.92
C VAL A 264 -6.83 7.57 17.31
N PRO A 265 -7.68 8.48 17.83
CA PRO A 265 -9.02 8.72 17.31
C PRO A 265 -8.98 9.63 16.07
N PHE A 266 -8.41 9.14 14.96
CA PHE A 266 -8.19 9.93 13.74
C PHE A 266 -9.44 10.60 13.18
N THR A 267 -10.63 10.00 13.32
CA THR A 267 -11.90 10.58 12.88
C THR A 267 -12.28 11.85 13.65
N LYS A 268 -11.61 12.12 14.78
CA LYS A 268 -11.78 13.32 15.62
C LYS A 268 -10.65 14.33 15.43
N ILE A 269 -9.66 14.04 14.58
CA ILE A 269 -8.51 14.91 14.31
C ILE A 269 -8.75 15.61 12.97
N ASP A 270 -8.43 16.90 12.90
CA ASP A 270 -8.43 17.60 11.62
C ASP A 270 -7.24 17.15 10.77
N LEU A 271 -7.54 16.37 9.73
CA LEU A 271 -6.57 15.89 8.75
C LEU A 271 -6.45 16.80 7.52
N SER A 272 -7.07 17.99 7.52
CA SER A 272 -7.04 18.95 6.41
C SER A 272 -5.62 19.39 6.03
N TYR A 273 -4.68 19.30 6.97
CA TYR A 273 -3.27 19.58 6.73
C TYR A 273 -2.63 18.65 5.69
N LEU A 274 -3.24 17.49 5.40
CA LEU A 274 -2.80 16.55 4.38
C LEU A 274 -3.29 16.90 2.98
N LYS A 275 -4.23 17.84 2.80
CA LYS A 275 -4.66 18.29 1.46
C LYS A 275 -3.48 18.88 0.72
N LYS A 276 -3.30 18.51 -0.56
CA LYS A 276 -2.06 18.77 -1.30
C LYS A 276 -1.56 20.22 -1.21
N GLU A 277 -2.42 21.20 -1.48
CA GLU A 277 -2.04 22.62 -1.47
C GLU A 277 -1.50 23.07 -0.10
N THR A 278 -2.20 22.69 0.97
CA THR A 278 -1.79 22.96 2.35
C THR A 278 -0.50 22.21 2.71
N TYR A 279 -0.43 20.92 2.35
CA TYR A 279 0.71 20.07 2.66
C TYR A 279 1.97 20.55 1.96
N ASP A 280 1.92 20.84 0.65
CA ASP A 280 3.06 21.31 -0.14
C ASP A 280 3.65 22.59 0.44
N LYS A 281 2.80 23.60 0.70
CA LYS A 281 3.23 24.88 1.27
C LYS A 281 3.88 24.70 2.65
N ASN A 282 3.22 23.99 3.55
CA ASN A 282 3.68 23.84 4.93
C ASN A 282 4.91 22.92 5.02
N PHE A 283 4.94 21.83 4.26
CA PHE A 283 6.03 20.86 4.26
C PHE A 283 7.31 21.46 3.67
N VAL A 284 7.23 22.14 2.51
CA VAL A 284 8.40 22.80 1.91
C VAL A 284 8.96 23.85 2.85
N LYS A 285 8.11 24.70 3.45
CA LYS A 285 8.54 25.67 4.45
C LYS A 285 9.24 24.98 5.63
N LYS A 286 8.60 23.98 6.23
CA LYS A 286 9.14 23.23 7.39
C LYS A 286 10.50 22.59 7.10
N VAL A 287 10.69 22.02 5.91
CA VAL A 287 11.93 21.37 5.50
C VAL A 287 13.04 22.38 5.23
N TYR A 288 12.77 23.40 4.41
CA TYR A 288 13.82 24.29 3.92
C TYR A 288 14.17 25.43 4.88
N ASP A 289 13.29 25.75 5.83
CA ASP A 289 13.60 26.63 6.97
C ASP A 289 14.41 25.91 8.07
N ALA A 290 14.43 24.57 8.09
CA ALA A 290 15.21 23.83 9.07
C ALA A 290 16.72 24.08 8.86
N PRO A 291 17.51 24.23 9.96
CA PRO A 291 18.94 24.47 9.86
C PRO A 291 19.66 23.41 9.01
N LEU A 292 20.44 23.87 8.04
CA LEU A 292 21.27 23.00 7.22
C LEU A 292 22.43 22.45 8.07
N MET A 293 22.57 21.14 8.10
CA MET A 293 23.66 20.43 8.77
C MET A 293 24.26 19.39 7.84
N THR A 294 25.54 19.12 8.03
CA THR A 294 26.21 17.98 7.41
C THR A 294 25.75 16.68 8.07
N VAL A 295 25.82 15.56 7.35
CA VAL A 295 25.53 14.24 7.92
C VAL A 295 26.43 13.92 9.12
N THR A 296 27.68 14.37 9.09
CA THR A 296 28.64 14.15 10.18
C THR A 296 28.21 14.89 11.44
N GLU A 297 27.79 16.16 11.34
CA GLU A 297 27.27 16.92 12.48
C GLU A 297 26.03 16.26 13.10
N VAL A 298 25.12 15.73 12.27
CA VAL A 298 23.94 14.99 12.75
C VAL A 298 24.35 13.70 13.47
N VAL A 299 25.27 12.91 12.91
CA VAL A 299 25.77 11.67 13.52
C VAL A 299 26.50 11.94 14.84
N LEU A 300 27.24 13.04 14.93
CA LEU A 300 27.94 13.47 16.15
C LEU A 300 27.02 14.20 17.14
N ALA A 301 25.72 14.31 16.85
CA ALA A 301 24.74 15.02 17.67
C ALA A 301 25.14 16.49 17.98
N ALA A 302 25.79 17.16 17.03
CA ALA A 302 26.10 18.57 17.13
C ALA A 302 24.82 19.40 17.26
N LYS A 303 24.90 20.55 17.95
CA LYS A 303 23.76 21.48 18.16
C LYS A 303 22.52 20.78 18.75
N PRO A 304 22.65 20.06 19.89
CA PRO A 304 21.58 19.24 20.49
C PRO A 304 20.26 20.01 20.72
N GLU A 305 20.33 21.33 20.91
CA GLU A 305 19.20 22.23 21.09
C GLU A 305 18.29 22.37 19.87
N LEU A 306 18.76 22.02 18.66
CA LEU A 306 17.96 22.11 17.46
C LEU A 306 16.92 20.97 17.40
N PRO A 307 15.61 21.28 17.34
CA PRO A 307 14.56 20.26 17.30
C PRO A 307 14.50 19.53 15.94
N ALA A 308 14.97 20.21 14.88
CA ALA A 308 15.02 19.66 13.54
C ALA A 308 16.27 20.10 12.79
N ALA A 309 16.69 19.31 11.81
CA ALA A 309 17.78 19.65 10.89
C ALA A 309 17.51 19.11 9.49
N ARG A 310 18.01 19.83 8.48
CA ARG A 310 18.03 19.38 7.09
C ARG A 310 19.43 18.93 6.72
N VAL A 311 19.55 17.73 6.17
CA VAL A 311 20.78 17.24 5.53
C VAL A 311 20.54 17.28 4.03
N GLN A 312 21.35 18.02 3.29
CA GLN A 312 21.19 18.12 1.84
C GLN A 312 21.99 17.04 1.10
N TYR A 313 21.38 16.40 0.11
CA TYR A 313 22.07 15.57 -0.87
C TYR A 313 21.93 16.21 -2.26
N ASN A 314 22.94 16.13 -3.14
CA ASN A 314 22.87 16.74 -4.47
C ASN A 314 22.72 15.70 -5.59
N ASN A 315 23.07 14.45 -5.33
CA ASN A 315 23.02 13.37 -6.30
C ASN A 315 22.73 12.01 -5.60
N LYS A 316 22.59 10.95 -6.40
CA LYS A 316 22.33 9.59 -5.94
C LYS A 316 23.35 9.08 -4.91
N ASN A 317 24.63 9.35 -5.14
CA ASN A 317 25.71 8.85 -4.29
C ASN A 317 25.72 9.58 -2.94
N ASP A 318 25.51 10.90 -2.94
CA ASP A 318 25.34 11.70 -1.72
C ASP A 318 24.20 11.14 -0.86
N PHE A 319 23.04 10.87 -1.49
CA PHE A 319 21.89 10.30 -0.80
C PHE A 319 22.23 8.94 -0.20
N LYS A 320 22.74 7.99 -1.00
CA LYS A 320 23.06 6.63 -0.51
C LYS A 320 24.06 6.68 0.64
N ALA A 321 25.08 7.52 0.54
CA ALA A 321 26.08 7.70 1.60
C ALA A 321 25.48 8.27 2.89
N ALA A 322 24.62 9.30 2.77
CA ALA A 322 23.96 9.90 3.93
C ALA A 322 22.93 8.95 4.56
N ALA A 323 22.09 8.31 3.75
CA ALA A 323 21.09 7.33 4.16
C ALA A 323 21.71 6.19 4.96
N LYS A 324 22.81 5.60 4.46
CA LYS A 324 23.55 4.54 5.16
C LYS A 324 24.10 4.99 6.51
N LYS A 325 24.65 6.21 6.60
CA LYS A 325 25.15 6.76 7.88
C LYS A 325 24.04 7.03 8.88
N LEU A 326 22.85 7.40 8.41
CA LEU A 326 21.68 7.74 9.23
C LEU A 326 20.79 6.51 9.52
N GLY A 327 21.10 5.35 8.96
CA GLY A 327 20.43 4.07 9.24
C GLY A 327 19.04 3.92 8.59
N ILE A 328 18.69 4.80 7.67
CA ILE A 328 17.48 4.72 6.84
C ILE A 328 17.74 3.85 5.59
N MET A 329 16.67 3.49 4.89
CA MET A 329 16.76 2.77 3.62
C MET A 329 17.41 3.62 2.53
N ASP A 330 18.35 3.02 1.78
CA ASP A 330 19.17 3.68 0.75
C ASP A 330 18.84 3.22 -0.69
N ASP A 331 17.85 2.34 -0.86
CA ASP A 331 17.37 1.90 -2.16
C ASP A 331 16.39 2.90 -2.79
N TYR A 332 16.35 2.86 -4.12
CA TYR A 332 15.40 3.61 -4.94
C TYR A 332 14.50 2.66 -5.72
N LYS A 333 13.27 3.09 -5.97
CA LYS A 333 12.39 2.46 -6.95
C LYS A 333 11.95 3.52 -7.97
N ALA A 334 12.34 3.33 -9.23
CA ALA A 334 12.13 4.30 -10.30
C ALA A 334 12.51 5.74 -9.89
N GLY A 335 13.67 5.90 -9.25
CA GLY A 335 14.18 7.18 -8.80
C GLY A 335 13.62 7.73 -7.49
N VAL A 336 12.61 7.07 -6.90
CA VAL A 336 11.97 7.52 -5.65
C VAL A 336 12.61 6.79 -4.45
N PRO A 337 13.18 7.51 -3.46
CA PRO A 337 13.60 6.90 -2.22
C PRO A 337 12.41 6.54 -1.32
N ARG A 338 12.63 5.56 -0.44
CA ARG A 338 11.66 5.05 0.54
C ARG A 338 11.10 6.16 1.45
N SER A 339 9.78 6.18 1.64
CA SER A 339 9.03 7.22 2.39
C SER A 339 9.22 8.66 1.90
N ALA A 340 9.80 8.89 0.72
CA ALA A 340 10.12 10.24 0.26
C ALA A 340 8.87 11.00 -0.21
N TYR A 341 8.88 12.32 0.01
CA TYR A 341 7.96 13.27 -0.60
C TYR A 341 8.78 14.40 -1.22
N ARG A 342 8.68 14.61 -2.53
CA ARG A 342 9.48 15.58 -3.28
C ARG A 342 10.99 15.40 -3.07
N GLY A 343 11.42 14.13 -3.02
CA GLY A 343 12.78 13.72 -2.70
C GLY A 343 13.16 13.80 -1.21
N VAL A 344 12.33 14.39 -0.34
CA VAL A 344 12.65 14.53 1.08
C VAL A 344 12.26 13.27 1.86
N VAL A 345 13.22 12.65 2.53
CA VAL A 345 12.95 11.58 3.51
C VAL A 345 12.93 12.18 4.92
N SER A 346 11.76 12.12 5.57
CA SER A 346 11.54 12.63 6.92
C SER A 346 11.55 11.50 7.94
N PHE A 347 12.38 11.60 8.97
CA PHE A 347 12.56 10.58 10.02
C PHE A 347 13.09 11.21 11.31
N VAL A 348 13.16 10.46 12.39
CA VAL A 348 13.84 10.86 13.63
C VAL A 348 15.23 10.23 13.68
N PHE A 349 16.21 10.94 14.20
CA PHE A 349 17.52 10.37 14.49
C PHE A 349 17.98 10.87 15.85
N ARG A 350 18.13 9.97 16.82
CA ARG A 350 18.52 10.29 18.20
C ARG A 350 17.67 11.42 18.82
N GLY A 351 16.36 11.34 18.65
CA GLY A 351 15.40 12.32 19.19
C GLY A 351 15.25 13.62 18.38
N ARG A 352 16.05 13.85 17.34
CA ARG A 352 15.91 15.02 16.44
C ARG A 352 15.16 14.66 15.16
N ARG A 353 14.28 15.55 14.70
CA ARG A 353 13.66 15.42 13.36
C ARG A 353 14.70 15.72 12.27
N ILE A 354 14.93 14.78 11.36
CA ILE A 354 15.84 14.94 10.22
C ILE A 354 15.07 14.95 8.91
N TYR A 355 15.45 15.87 8.03
CA TYR A 355 15.03 15.94 6.64
C TYR A 355 16.23 15.67 5.74
N LEU A 356 16.34 14.45 5.19
CA LEU A 356 17.31 14.19 4.12
C LEU A 356 16.68 14.65 2.80
N ALA A 357 17.12 15.80 2.29
CA ALA A 357 16.42 16.55 1.25
C ALA A 357 17.32 16.89 0.06
N PRO A 358 16.79 16.96 -1.17
CA PRO A 358 17.50 17.55 -2.29
C PRO A 358 17.54 19.10 -2.15
N PRO A 359 18.28 19.82 -3.00
CA PRO A 359 18.22 21.28 -3.04
C PRO A 359 16.79 21.77 -3.31
N GLN A 360 16.45 22.98 -2.86
CA GLN A 360 15.10 23.55 -3.05
C GLN A 360 14.74 23.73 -4.53
N THR A 361 15.74 23.76 -5.42
CA THR A 361 15.59 23.81 -6.87
C THR A 361 15.22 22.47 -7.51
N TRP A 362 15.10 21.39 -6.73
CA TRP A 362 14.67 20.08 -7.20
C TRP A 362 13.29 20.14 -7.87
N LYS A 363 13.15 19.49 -9.03
CA LYS A 363 11.92 19.54 -9.84
C LYS A 363 11.24 18.18 -10.02
N ALA A 364 12.02 17.11 -10.13
CA ALA A 364 11.49 15.79 -10.45
C ALA A 364 12.44 14.67 -10.06
N TYR A 365 11.90 13.47 -9.93
CA TYR A 365 12.67 12.25 -9.78
C TYR A 365 13.37 11.87 -11.09
N ASP A 366 14.55 11.28 -10.98
CA ASP A 366 15.29 10.69 -12.09
C ASP A 366 15.10 9.17 -12.05
N PRO A 367 14.30 8.57 -12.96
CA PRO A 367 14.03 7.14 -12.95
C PRO A 367 15.28 6.26 -13.12
N THR A 368 16.40 6.82 -13.60
CA THR A 368 17.67 6.10 -13.73
C THR A 368 18.36 5.88 -12.39
N TRP A 369 17.88 6.50 -11.31
CA TRP A 369 18.40 6.27 -9.97
C TRP A 369 17.85 4.95 -9.41
N SER A 370 18.69 3.92 -9.48
CA SER A 370 18.55 2.61 -8.84
C SER A 370 19.54 2.44 -7.68
#